data_AF-A0A075AZU2-F1
#
_entry.id   AF-A0A075AZU2-F1
#
_cell.length_a   1.000
_cell.length_b   1.000
_cell.length_c   1.000
_cell.angle_alpha   90.00
_cell.angle_beta   90.00
_cell.angle_gamma   90.00
#
_symmetry.space_group_name_H-M   'P 1'
#
loop_
_entity.id
_entity.type
_entity.pdbx_description
1 polymer ?
#
loop_
_entity_poly.entity_id
_entity_poly.type
_entity_poly.pdbx_seq_one_letter_code
_entity_poly.pdbx_strand_id
1 'polypeptide(L)'
;MTAVYFGYVALVYQYPNFYRQLNVPINSPMFSFRSAVRTYLKEQSQMDSSLPNNLEADSQHPDFLRLVDILSFFKYHSNRRVYNNWGETTLLNCKFCSEESDYFYYLLPSITFTYLFALVTLGLSTSSRQSAGWRGYAVVLFGIFYISDLVSHYFGYGDSELSEIFQDEYMTQFEKMAKLRSFCFFVIFIFLSVIDYRNEKTETELVDELIQKSNNTYARLITSSYLRAAVNEDEELKKRDNEYHKGSTLLKSELQESEEFSAIKTGIKSRYNIQAMFEEAKTFFKDLERYYASKEKQE
;
A
#
# COMPACT_ATOMS: atom_id res chain seq x y z
N MET A 1 7.07 6.78 -8.18
CA MET A 1 8.03 5.71 -7.84
C MET A 1 7.35 4.36 -7.62
N THR A 2 6.25 4.30 -6.85
CA THR A 2 5.54 3.05 -6.52
C THR A 2 4.96 2.34 -7.74
N ALA A 3 4.35 3.08 -8.68
CA ALA A 3 3.92 2.54 -9.97
C ALA A 3 5.09 1.91 -10.75
N VAL A 4 6.25 2.57 -10.79
CA VAL A 4 7.44 2.06 -11.48
C VAL A 4 7.90 0.74 -10.86
N TYR A 5 7.88 0.62 -9.53
CA TYR A 5 8.21 -0.61 -8.83
C TYR A 5 7.26 -1.76 -9.21
N PHE A 6 5.94 -1.56 -9.13
CA PHE A 6 4.98 -2.60 -9.51
C PHE A 6 5.03 -2.94 -11.01
N GLY A 7 5.31 -1.96 -11.86
CA GLY A 7 5.56 -2.17 -13.28
C GLY A 7 6.82 -3.00 -13.54
N TYR A 8 7.92 -2.72 -12.82
CA TYR A 8 9.14 -3.52 -12.88
C TYR A 8 8.89 -4.96 -12.43
N VAL A 9 8.17 -5.15 -11.31
CA VAL A 9 7.84 -6.50 -10.82
C VAL A 9 6.92 -7.25 -11.79
N ALA A 10 5.95 -6.57 -12.41
CA ALA A 10 5.02 -7.19 -13.35
C ALA A 10 5.69 -7.59 -14.68
N LEU A 11 6.56 -6.73 -15.23
CA LEU A 11 7.09 -6.88 -16.58
C LEU A 11 8.48 -7.51 -16.63
N VAL A 12 9.36 -7.14 -15.69
CA VAL A 12 10.80 -7.47 -15.76
C VAL A 12 11.17 -8.56 -14.76
N TYR A 13 10.62 -8.52 -13.54
CA TYR A 13 11.00 -9.48 -12.52
C TYR A 13 10.55 -10.90 -12.90
N GLN A 14 11.53 -11.80 -12.95
CA GLN A 14 11.30 -13.22 -13.19
C GLN A 14 11.34 -13.94 -11.85
N TYR A 15 10.21 -14.55 -11.48
CA TYR A 15 10.19 -15.44 -10.34
C TYR A 15 11.08 -16.67 -10.63
N PRO A 16 11.75 -17.20 -9.58
CA PRO A 16 12.53 -18.42 -9.71
C PRO A 16 11.60 -19.56 -10.12
N ASN A 17 11.86 -20.12 -11.29
CA ASN A 17 11.09 -21.19 -11.87
C ASN A 17 12.00 -22.31 -12.31
N PHE A 18 11.77 -23.49 -11.75
CA PHE A 18 12.53 -24.68 -12.07
C PHE A 18 12.37 -25.09 -13.54
N TYR A 19 11.17 -24.96 -14.11
CA TYR A 19 10.91 -25.29 -15.51
C TYR A 19 11.68 -24.38 -16.47
N ARG A 20 11.75 -23.08 -16.15
CA ARG A 20 12.51 -22.10 -16.94
C ARG A 20 14.01 -22.35 -16.83
N GLN A 21 14.51 -22.67 -15.63
CA GLN A 21 15.93 -22.97 -15.42
C GLN A 21 16.40 -24.19 -16.22
N LEU A 22 15.55 -25.20 -16.38
CA LEU A 22 15.86 -26.40 -17.16
C LEU A 22 15.46 -26.31 -18.63
N ASN A 23 14.77 -25.25 -19.04
CA ASN A 23 14.16 -25.12 -20.36
C ASN A 23 13.26 -26.33 -20.71
N VAL A 24 12.41 -26.74 -19.77
CA VAL A 24 11.46 -27.86 -19.94
C VAL A 24 10.04 -27.37 -19.71
N PRO A 25 9.10 -27.53 -20.66
CA PRO A 25 7.74 -27.04 -20.49
C PRO A 25 6.98 -27.78 -19.37
N ILE A 26 5.99 -27.11 -18.78
CA ILE A 26 5.25 -27.62 -17.62
C ILE A 26 4.53 -28.94 -17.92
N ASN A 27 4.19 -29.20 -19.19
CA ASN A 27 3.49 -30.42 -19.62
C ASN A 27 4.44 -31.57 -19.99
N SER A 28 5.77 -31.40 -19.88
CA SER A 28 6.72 -32.45 -20.27
C SER A 28 6.58 -33.71 -19.40
N PRO A 29 6.74 -34.91 -19.95
CA PRO A 29 6.73 -36.14 -19.17
C PRO A 29 7.96 -36.25 -18.24
N MET A 30 7.82 -37.04 -17.16
CA MET A 30 8.85 -37.16 -16.12
C MET A 30 10.22 -37.63 -16.63
N PHE A 31 10.26 -38.45 -17.68
CA PHE A 31 11.53 -38.90 -18.25
C PHE A 31 12.31 -37.75 -18.90
N SER A 32 11.62 -36.82 -19.58
CA SER A 32 12.22 -35.65 -20.22
C SER A 32 12.79 -34.72 -19.15
N PHE A 33 12.02 -34.52 -18.07
CA PHE A 33 12.44 -33.74 -16.91
C PHE A 33 13.70 -34.30 -16.24
N ARG A 34 13.73 -35.61 -15.95
CA ARG A 34 14.92 -36.27 -15.39
C ARG A 34 16.14 -36.19 -16.30
N SER A 35 15.92 -36.29 -17.61
CA SER A 35 17.01 -36.12 -18.59
C SER A 35 17.55 -34.70 -18.56
N ALA A 36 16.68 -33.69 -18.53
CA ALA A 36 17.07 -32.28 -18.49
C ALA A 36 17.86 -31.94 -17.23
N VAL A 37 17.44 -32.44 -16.05
CA VAL A 37 18.22 -32.23 -14.82
C VAL A 37 19.59 -32.89 -14.92
N ARG A 38 19.69 -34.13 -15.42
CA ARG A 38 21.00 -34.78 -15.59
C ARG A 38 21.91 -33.97 -16.51
N THR A 39 21.38 -33.41 -17.59
CA THR A 39 22.14 -32.54 -18.49
C THR A 39 22.59 -31.26 -17.78
N TYR A 40 21.67 -30.58 -17.08
CA TYR A 40 21.97 -29.38 -16.31
C TYR A 40 23.04 -29.61 -15.23
N LEU A 41 22.94 -30.72 -14.50
CA LEU A 41 23.92 -31.10 -13.48
C LEU A 41 25.29 -31.42 -14.08
N LYS A 42 25.35 -32.09 -15.24
CA LYS A 42 26.61 -32.35 -15.95
C LYS A 42 27.28 -31.05 -16.40
N GLU A 43 26.50 -30.09 -16.88
CA GLU A 43 27.00 -28.79 -17.30
C GLU A 43 27.52 -27.96 -16.11
N GLN A 44 26.78 -27.94 -15.01
CA GLN A 44 27.13 -27.15 -13.82
C GLN A 44 28.33 -27.72 -13.06
N SER A 45 28.46 -29.05 -12.98
CA SER A 45 29.49 -29.69 -12.14
C SER A 45 30.89 -29.70 -12.76
N GLN A 46 31.04 -29.35 -14.04
CA GLN A 46 32.27 -29.62 -14.82
C GLN A 46 32.80 -31.06 -14.64
N MET A 47 32.01 -31.98 -14.09
CA MET A 47 32.45 -33.30 -13.66
C MET A 47 32.42 -34.25 -14.85
N ASP A 48 33.48 -35.04 -14.93
CA ASP A 48 33.68 -36.09 -15.91
C ASP A 48 32.48 -37.03 -16.00
N SER A 49 32.27 -37.55 -17.22
CA SER A 49 31.11 -38.29 -17.75
C SER A 49 30.50 -39.44 -16.93
N SER A 50 31.05 -39.79 -15.77
CA SER A 50 30.56 -40.82 -14.86
C SER A 50 29.82 -40.23 -13.66
N LEU A 51 28.61 -39.68 -13.87
CA LEU A 51 27.70 -39.48 -12.75
C LEU A 51 27.27 -40.88 -12.27
N PRO A 52 27.57 -41.30 -11.02
CA PRO A 52 27.08 -42.56 -10.50
C PRO A 52 25.55 -42.57 -10.56
N ASN A 53 24.96 -43.74 -10.85
CA ASN A 53 23.50 -43.93 -10.84
C ASN A 53 22.86 -43.59 -9.48
N ASN A 54 23.68 -43.48 -8.43
CA ASN A 54 23.31 -43.03 -7.11
C ASN A 54 23.80 -41.58 -6.95
N LEU A 55 22.85 -40.65 -6.83
CA LEU A 55 23.06 -39.22 -6.55
C LEU A 55 23.57 -39.01 -5.10
N GLU A 56 24.68 -39.67 -4.71
CA GLU A 56 25.39 -39.30 -3.48
C GLU A 56 26.29 -38.12 -3.82
N ALA A 57 25.72 -36.94 -3.63
CA ALA A 57 26.27 -35.68 -4.09
C ALA A 57 27.30 -35.09 -3.13
N ASP A 58 28.39 -34.59 -3.71
CA ASP A 58 29.29 -33.66 -3.05
C ASP A 58 28.54 -32.36 -2.75
N SER A 59 28.43 -32.02 -1.47
CA SER A 59 27.39 -31.17 -0.88
C SER A 59 27.71 -29.66 -0.88
N GLN A 60 28.68 -29.21 -1.67
CA GLN A 60 29.18 -27.83 -1.57
C GLN A 60 28.35 -26.76 -2.30
N HIS A 61 27.47 -27.11 -3.25
CA HIS A 61 26.66 -26.12 -3.96
C HIS A 61 25.20 -26.09 -3.47
N PRO A 62 24.70 -24.95 -2.94
CA PRO A 62 23.34 -24.85 -2.42
C PRO A 62 22.26 -25.03 -3.49
N ASP A 63 22.53 -24.60 -4.73
CA ASP A 63 21.61 -24.79 -5.87
C ASP A 63 21.48 -26.27 -6.24
N PHE A 64 22.55 -27.05 -6.09
CA PHE A 64 22.53 -28.48 -6.35
C PHE A 64 21.59 -29.18 -5.37
N LEU A 65 21.74 -28.91 -4.07
CA LEU A 65 20.91 -29.51 -3.03
C LEU A 65 19.42 -29.17 -3.26
N ARG A 66 19.13 -27.91 -3.59
CA ARG A 66 17.78 -27.46 -3.96
C ARG A 66 17.20 -28.25 -5.12
N LEU A 67 17.97 -28.48 -6.19
CA LEU A 67 17.49 -29.21 -7.37
C LEU A 67 17.20 -30.70 -7.06
N VAL A 68 18.05 -31.33 -6.24
CA VAL A 68 17.86 -32.72 -5.81
C VAL A 68 16.62 -32.85 -4.93
N ASP A 69 16.40 -31.91 -4.00
CA ASP A 69 15.22 -31.89 -3.15
C ASP A 69 13.95 -31.81 -4.00
N ILE A 70 13.86 -30.83 -4.93
CA ILE A 70 12.71 -30.69 -5.83
C ILE A 70 12.48 -31.96 -6.66
N LEU A 71 13.55 -32.56 -7.20
CA LEU A 71 13.46 -33.81 -7.95
C LEU A 71 12.91 -34.96 -7.12
N SER A 72 13.33 -35.06 -5.86
CA SER A 72 12.86 -36.10 -4.94
C SER A 72 11.36 -35.95 -4.68
N PHE A 73 10.88 -34.71 -4.52
CA PHE A 73 9.46 -34.40 -4.40
C PHE A 73 8.67 -34.75 -5.66
N PHE A 74 9.20 -34.47 -6.85
CA PHE A 74 8.48 -34.70 -8.11
C PHE A 74 8.29 -36.17 -8.46
N LYS A 75 8.91 -37.10 -7.73
CA LYS A 75 8.73 -38.56 -7.92
C LYS A 75 7.26 -38.97 -7.94
N TYR A 76 6.40 -38.26 -7.20
CA TYR A 76 4.95 -38.44 -7.21
C TYR A 76 4.28 -37.35 -8.07
N HIS A 77 3.40 -37.76 -8.98
CA HIS A 77 2.67 -36.85 -9.87
C HIS A 77 1.87 -35.78 -9.11
N SER A 78 1.35 -36.11 -7.93
CA SER A 78 0.64 -35.18 -7.04
C SER A 78 1.49 -33.96 -6.68
N ASN A 79 2.77 -34.17 -6.38
CA ASN A 79 3.66 -33.11 -5.90
C ASN A 79 4.03 -32.12 -7.01
N ARG A 80 4.01 -32.56 -8.27
CA ARG A 80 4.21 -31.69 -9.43
C ARG A 80 3.04 -30.71 -9.60
N ARG A 81 1.80 -31.18 -9.39
CA ARG A 81 0.62 -30.31 -9.40
C ARG A 81 0.69 -29.26 -8.28
N VAL A 82 1.10 -29.69 -7.08
CA VAL A 82 1.32 -28.78 -5.94
C VAL A 82 2.35 -27.71 -6.29
N TYR A 83 3.49 -28.07 -6.90
CA TYR A 83 4.49 -27.10 -7.35
C TYR A 83 3.92 -26.10 -8.37
N ASN A 84 3.17 -26.58 -9.37
CA ASN A 84 2.58 -25.74 -10.40
C ASN A 84 1.58 -24.72 -9.83
N ASN A 85 0.83 -25.11 -8.78
CA ASN A 85 -0.20 -24.28 -8.18
C ASN A 85 0.35 -23.30 -7.14
N TRP A 86 1.31 -23.73 -6.31
CA TRP A 86 1.75 -23.00 -5.12
C TRP A 86 3.17 -22.44 -5.19
N GLY A 87 3.93 -22.82 -6.21
CA GLY A 87 5.32 -22.39 -6.42
C GLY A 87 6.36 -23.13 -5.57
N GLU A 88 7.62 -22.81 -5.84
CA GLU A 88 8.80 -23.47 -5.24
C GLU A 88 8.94 -23.21 -3.74
N THR A 89 8.72 -21.96 -3.33
CA THR A 89 8.93 -21.53 -1.94
C THR A 89 8.00 -22.25 -0.98
N THR A 90 6.74 -22.44 -1.35
CA THR A 90 5.74 -23.18 -0.57
C THR A 90 6.11 -24.65 -0.44
N LEU A 91 6.55 -25.27 -1.55
CA LEU A 91 6.93 -26.69 -1.55
C LEU A 91 8.16 -26.98 -0.68
N LEU A 92 9.19 -26.13 -0.75
CA LEU A 92 10.44 -26.37 -0.03
C LEU A 92 10.37 -25.98 1.46
N ASN A 93 9.60 -24.94 1.80
CA ASN A 93 9.58 -24.41 3.16
C ASN A 93 8.44 -24.96 4.02
N CYS A 94 7.38 -25.51 3.43
CA CYS A 94 6.28 -26.06 4.22
C CYS A 94 6.58 -27.50 4.70
N LYS A 95 6.95 -27.64 5.97
CA LYS A 95 7.21 -28.96 6.59
C LYS A 95 5.95 -29.71 7.05
N PHE A 96 4.83 -29.01 7.20
CA PHE A 96 3.60 -29.56 7.77
C PHE A 96 2.46 -29.73 6.75
N CYS A 97 2.68 -29.39 5.48
CA CYS A 97 1.64 -29.45 4.46
C CYS A 97 1.47 -30.89 3.96
N SER A 98 0.28 -31.46 4.16
CA SER A 98 -0.09 -32.79 3.63
C SER A 98 -1.22 -32.68 2.62
N GLU A 99 -2.20 -31.83 2.89
CA GLU A 99 -3.39 -31.60 2.05
C GLU A 99 -3.25 -30.32 1.21
N GLU A 100 -3.99 -30.22 0.09
CA GLU A 100 -3.98 -29.02 -0.77
C GLU A 100 -4.39 -27.74 0.00
N SER A 101 -5.27 -27.89 1.01
CA SER A 101 -5.69 -26.83 1.93
C SER A 101 -4.54 -26.28 2.79
N ASP A 102 -3.63 -27.14 3.25
CA ASP A 102 -2.50 -26.71 4.08
C ASP A 102 -1.56 -25.78 3.32
N TYR A 103 -1.32 -26.08 2.03
CA TYR A 103 -0.51 -25.23 1.14
C TYR A 103 -1.17 -23.87 0.92
N PHE A 104 -2.51 -23.83 0.79
CA PHE A 104 -3.24 -22.56 0.71
C PHE A 104 -3.07 -21.72 1.98
N TYR A 105 -3.25 -22.32 3.16
CA TYR A 105 -3.10 -21.60 4.43
C TYR A 105 -1.67 -21.13 4.66
N TYR A 106 -0.67 -21.89 4.21
CA TYR A 106 0.72 -21.47 4.23
C TYR A 106 0.98 -20.26 3.33
N LEU A 107 0.37 -20.22 2.15
CA LEU A 107 0.56 -19.13 1.19
C LEU A 107 -0.23 -17.86 1.55
N LEU A 108 -1.35 -18.01 2.27
CA LEU A 108 -2.28 -16.94 2.60
C LEU A 108 -1.59 -15.69 3.20
N PRO A 109 -0.70 -15.78 4.20
CA PRO A 109 -0.02 -14.60 4.75
C PRO A 109 0.82 -13.85 3.72
N SER A 110 1.46 -14.56 2.80
CA SER A 110 2.27 -13.94 1.73
C SER A 110 1.38 -13.12 0.79
N ILE A 111 0.24 -13.69 0.39
CA ILE A 111 -0.75 -12.98 -0.43
C ILE A 111 -1.28 -11.76 0.34
N THR A 112 -1.79 -11.95 1.56
CA THR A 112 -2.31 -10.86 2.39
C THR A 112 -1.29 -9.75 2.59
N PHE A 113 -0.02 -10.11 2.83
CA PHE A 113 1.06 -9.13 3.00
C PHE A 113 1.29 -8.29 1.75
N THR A 114 1.23 -8.88 0.54
CA THR A 114 1.35 -8.09 -0.70
C THR A 114 0.23 -7.06 -0.87
N TYR A 115 -1.02 -7.41 -0.51
CA TYR A 115 -2.14 -6.47 -0.55
C TYR A 115 -2.05 -5.41 0.56
N LEU A 116 -1.67 -5.80 1.79
CA LEU A 116 -1.44 -4.85 2.88
C LEU A 116 -0.33 -3.86 2.52
N PHE A 117 0.77 -4.34 1.93
CA PHE A 117 1.86 -3.48 1.47
C PHE A 117 1.38 -2.50 0.39
N ALA A 118 0.58 -2.97 -0.58
CA ALA A 118 -0.02 -2.10 -1.59
C ALA A 118 -0.98 -1.06 -0.97
N LEU A 119 -1.80 -1.44 0.02
CA LEU A 119 -2.70 -0.54 0.73
C LEU A 119 -1.97 0.49 1.59
N VAL A 120 -0.90 0.10 2.28
CA VAL A 120 -0.04 1.03 3.04
C VAL A 120 0.62 2.01 2.07
N THR A 121 1.17 1.50 0.97
CA THR A 121 1.78 2.33 -0.08
C THR A 121 0.77 3.31 -0.66
N LEU A 122 -0.45 2.85 -0.93
CA LEU A 122 -1.57 3.68 -1.35
C LEU A 122 -1.91 4.74 -0.30
N GLY A 123 -1.94 4.39 0.99
CA GLY A 123 -2.21 5.34 2.07
C GLY A 123 -1.13 6.43 2.19
N LEU A 124 0.13 6.05 1.98
CA LEU A 124 1.28 6.96 2.02
C LEU A 124 1.30 7.89 0.79
N SER A 125 1.15 7.35 -0.42
CA SER A 125 1.01 8.17 -1.64
C SER A 125 -0.27 9.02 -1.59
N THR A 126 -1.28 8.46 -0.92
CA THR A 126 -2.55 9.01 -0.52
C THR A 126 -2.54 10.41 0.05
N SER A 127 -1.54 10.67 0.91
CA SER A 127 -1.78 11.31 2.22
C SER A 127 -2.39 12.73 2.18
N SER A 128 -2.35 13.42 1.04
CA SER A 128 -3.03 14.70 0.81
C SER A 128 -4.55 14.60 1.05
N ARG A 129 -5.12 15.57 1.79
CA ARG A 129 -6.54 15.58 2.20
C ARG A 129 -7.52 15.58 1.01
N GLN A 130 -7.05 15.97 -0.18
CA GLN A 130 -7.85 16.16 -1.39
C GLN A 130 -8.25 14.84 -2.05
N SER A 131 -7.46 13.77 -1.86
CA SER A 131 -7.72 12.46 -2.49
C SER A 131 -8.71 11.58 -1.73
N ALA A 132 -9.29 12.05 -0.61
CA ALA A 132 -10.04 11.22 0.34
C ALA A 132 -11.19 10.41 -0.29
N GLY A 133 -11.89 10.96 -1.27
CA GLY A 133 -12.97 10.26 -1.98
C GLY A 133 -12.46 9.06 -2.78
N TRP A 134 -11.35 9.22 -3.51
CA TRP A 134 -10.76 8.18 -4.35
C TRP A 134 -10.13 7.04 -3.55
N ARG A 135 -9.64 7.34 -2.34
CA ARG A 135 -9.08 6.31 -1.45
C ARG A 135 -10.12 5.24 -1.11
N GLY A 136 -11.36 5.64 -0.84
CA GLY A 136 -12.44 4.70 -0.53
C GLY A 136 -12.68 3.72 -1.67
N TYR A 137 -12.80 4.22 -2.90
CA TYR A 137 -12.97 3.38 -4.09
C TYR A 137 -11.78 2.46 -4.35
N ALA A 138 -10.55 2.98 -4.20
CA ALA A 138 -9.34 2.18 -4.37
C ALA A 138 -9.29 1.03 -3.35
N VAL A 139 -9.56 1.29 -2.06
CA VAL A 139 -9.58 0.26 -1.01
C VAL A 139 -10.63 -0.82 -1.30
N VAL A 140 -11.84 -0.43 -1.72
CA VAL A 140 -12.90 -1.37 -2.11
C VAL A 140 -12.44 -2.24 -3.28
N LEU A 141 -11.82 -1.64 -4.30
CA LEU A 141 -11.33 -2.34 -5.48
C LEU A 141 -10.17 -3.29 -5.15
N PHE A 142 -9.24 -2.91 -4.26
CA PHE A 142 -8.24 -3.82 -3.70
C PHE A 142 -8.87 -4.99 -2.93
N GLY A 143 -9.94 -4.73 -2.17
CA GLY A 143 -10.69 -5.77 -1.46
C GLY A 143 -11.35 -6.77 -2.40
N ILE A 144 -11.97 -6.29 -3.49
CA ILE A 144 -12.55 -7.15 -4.52
C ILE A 144 -11.47 -8.01 -5.17
N PHE A 145 -10.34 -7.41 -5.56
CA PHE A 145 -9.22 -8.15 -6.15
C PHE A 145 -8.58 -9.14 -5.20
N TYR A 146 -8.51 -8.82 -3.90
CA TYR A 146 -8.02 -9.73 -2.89
C TYR A 146 -8.92 -10.97 -2.77
N ILE A 147 -10.23 -10.76 -2.65
CA ILE A 147 -11.20 -11.87 -2.58
C ILE A 147 -11.15 -12.70 -3.86
N SER A 148 -11.12 -12.07 -5.04
CA SER A 148 -11.04 -12.81 -6.30
C SER A 148 -9.76 -13.65 -6.38
N ASP A 149 -8.62 -13.11 -5.96
CA ASP A 149 -7.34 -13.82 -5.96
C ASP A 149 -7.36 -15.04 -5.02
N LEU A 150 -7.95 -14.90 -3.84
CA LEU A 150 -8.14 -16.02 -2.90
C LEU A 150 -9.07 -17.10 -3.48
N VAL A 151 -10.20 -16.70 -4.07
CA VAL A 151 -11.15 -17.62 -4.70
C VAL A 151 -10.48 -18.36 -5.85
N SER A 152 -9.73 -17.65 -6.71
CA SER A 152 -8.99 -18.26 -7.81
C SER A 152 -7.94 -19.28 -7.34
N HIS A 153 -7.20 -18.99 -6.26
CA HIS A 153 -6.25 -19.94 -5.68
C HIS A 153 -6.93 -21.15 -5.03
N TYR A 154 -8.05 -20.93 -4.33
CA TYR A 154 -8.76 -22.00 -3.62
C TYR A 154 -9.43 -22.99 -4.57
N PHE A 155 -10.09 -22.49 -5.62
CA PHE A 155 -10.83 -23.34 -6.55
C PHE A 155 -10.03 -23.76 -7.79
N GLY A 156 -8.90 -23.14 -8.07
CA GLY A 156 -8.11 -23.42 -9.28
C GLY A 156 -8.79 -23.01 -10.59
N TYR A 157 -9.74 -22.07 -10.55
CA TYR A 157 -10.49 -21.61 -11.73
C TYR A 157 -9.64 -20.82 -12.76
N GLY A 158 -8.39 -20.47 -12.44
CA GLY A 158 -7.56 -19.60 -13.27
C GLY A 158 -6.95 -20.23 -14.52
N ASP A 159 -6.94 -21.56 -14.65
CA ASP A 159 -6.09 -22.23 -15.64
C ASP A 159 -6.50 -21.97 -17.09
N SER A 160 -7.80 -21.90 -17.41
CA SER A 160 -8.27 -21.75 -18.78
C SER A 160 -8.16 -20.31 -19.30
N GLU A 161 -8.56 -19.31 -18.52
CA GLU A 161 -8.56 -17.92 -18.97
C GLU A 161 -7.16 -17.30 -18.93
N LEU A 162 -6.35 -17.62 -17.90
CA LEU A 162 -5.01 -17.07 -17.79
C LEU A 162 -4.01 -17.72 -18.74
N SER A 163 -4.27 -18.94 -19.21
CA SER A 163 -3.42 -19.57 -20.22
C SER A 163 -3.56 -18.90 -21.60
N GLU A 164 -4.73 -18.34 -21.92
CA GLU A 164 -4.90 -17.55 -23.16
C GLU A 164 -4.11 -16.23 -23.10
N ILE A 165 -4.10 -15.57 -21.93
CA ILE A 165 -3.39 -14.30 -21.71
C ILE A 165 -1.88 -14.53 -21.62
N PHE A 166 -1.45 -15.56 -20.89
CA PHE A 166 -0.05 -15.91 -20.67
C PHE A 166 0.29 -17.20 -21.41
N GLN A 167 0.67 -17.06 -22.68
CA GLN A 167 1.08 -18.16 -23.57
C GLN A 167 2.46 -18.77 -23.22
N ASP A 168 3.06 -18.40 -22.10
CA ASP A 168 4.35 -18.95 -21.68
C ASP A 168 4.16 -20.36 -21.09
N GLU A 169 4.60 -21.38 -21.84
CA GLU A 169 4.54 -22.79 -21.46
C GLU A 169 5.39 -23.15 -20.23
N TYR A 170 6.29 -22.25 -19.82
CA TYR A 170 7.15 -22.42 -18.65
C TYR A 170 6.58 -21.78 -17.38
N MET A 171 5.55 -20.92 -17.48
CA MET A 171 5.01 -20.19 -16.31
C MET A 171 4.05 -21.04 -15.47
N THR A 172 4.38 -21.21 -14.19
CA THR A 172 3.50 -21.87 -13.22
C THR A 172 2.27 -21.00 -12.95
N GLN A 173 1.19 -21.60 -12.44
CA GLN A 173 -0.04 -20.86 -12.13
C GLN A 173 0.22 -19.81 -11.04
N PHE A 174 1.05 -20.15 -10.07
CA PHE A 174 1.53 -19.22 -9.05
C PHE A 174 2.18 -17.96 -9.67
N GLU A 175 3.06 -18.13 -10.66
CA GLU A 175 3.71 -17.02 -11.34
C GLU A 175 2.72 -16.16 -12.14
N LYS A 176 1.78 -16.79 -12.85
CA LYS A 176 0.74 -16.09 -13.61
C LYS A 176 -0.08 -15.20 -12.69
N MET A 177 -0.54 -15.73 -11.56
CA MET A 177 -1.29 -14.96 -10.56
C MET A 177 -0.46 -13.84 -9.95
N ALA A 178 0.80 -14.10 -9.59
CA ALA A 178 1.69 -13.08 -9.02
C ALA A 178 1.97 -11.92 -10.01
N LYS A 179 2.14 -12.23 -11.30
CA LYS A 179 2.29 -11.24 -12.37
C LYS A 179 1.00 -10.46 -12.60
N LEU A 180 -0.13 -11.15 -12.68
CA LEU A 180 -1.44 -10.51 -12.83
C LEU A 180 -1.72 -9.54 -11.68
N ARG A 181 -1.46 -9.96 -10.43
CA ARG A 181 -1.60 -9.11 -9.24
C ARG A 181 -0.74 -7.86 -9.33
N SER A 182 0.54 -8.03 -9.68
CA SER A 182 1.48 -6.92 -9.84
C SER A 182 1.06 -5.97 -10.96
N PHE A 183 0.51 -6.51 -12.05
CA PHE A 183 -0.02 -5.74 -13.18
C PHE A 183 -1.28 -4.96 -12.78
N CYS A 184 -2.23 -5.56 -12.07
CA CYS A 184 -3.40 -4.86 -11.53
C CYS A 184 -2.98 -3.70 -10.62
N PHE A 185 -2.02 -3.93 -9.73
CA PHE A 185 -1.48 -2.86 -8.87
C PHE A 185 -0.86 -1.74 -9.70
N PHE A 186 -0.07 -2.08 -10.71
CA PHE A 186 0.53 -1.11 -11.62
C PHE A 186 -0.52 -0.23 -12.31
N VAL A 187 -1.57 -0.82 -12.87
CA VAL A 187 -2.67 -0.11 -13.54
C VAL A 187 -3.40 0.82 -12.56
N ILE A 188 -3.73 0.34 -11.36
CA ILE A 188 -4.40 1.14 -10.33
C ILE A 188 -3.53 2.32 -9.91
N PHE A 189 -2.24 2.11 -9.65
CA PHE A 189 -1.33 3.18 -9.24
C PHE A 189 -1.11 4.21 -10.35
N ILE A 190 -1.04 3.80 -11.63
CA ILE A 190 -1.00 4.75 -12.75
C ILE A 190 -2.29 5.55 -12.80
N PHE A 191 -3.44 4.89 -12.74
CA PHE A 191 -4.74 5.55 -12.80
C PHE A 191 -4.89 6.59 -11.69
N LEU A 192 -4.53 6.23 -10.46
CA LEU A 192 -4.52 7.15 -9.34
C LEU A 192 -3.52 8.29 -9.52
N SER A 193 -2.33 8.03 -10.07
CA SER A 193 -1.35 9.08 -10.35
C SER A 193 -1.86 10.08 -11.40
N VAL A 194 -2.58 9.60 -12.42
CA VAL A 194 -3.21 10.47 -13.44
C VAL A 194 -4.33 11.30 -12.84
N ILE A 195 -5.14 10.72 -11.94
CA ILE A 195 -6.19 11.45 -11.23
C ILE A 195 -5.60 12.49 -10.30
N ASP A 196 -4.57 12.14 -9.53
CA ASP A 196 -3.91 13.04 -8.59
C ASP A 196 -3.28 14.22 -9.33
N TYR A 197 -2.58 13.95 -10.43
CA TYR A 197 -2.03 14.98 -11.31
C TYR A 197 -3.10 15.93 -11.87
N ARG A 198 -4.29 15.40 -12.22
CA ARG A 198 -5.40 16.24 -12.72
C ARG A 198 -6.08 17.07 -11.63
N ASN A 199 -5.98 16.65 -10.37
CA ASN A 199 -6.59 17.33 -9.24
C ASN A 199 -5.63 18.27 -8.51
N GLU A 200 -4.39 18.37 -8.97
CA GLU A 200 -3.42 19.32 -8.43
C GLU A 200 -3.91 20.75 -8.72
N LYS A 201 -4.40 21.41 -7.67
CA LYS A 201 -4.86 22.80 -7.76
C LYS A 201 -3.70 23.70 -8.10
N THR A 202 -3.92 24.60 -9.04
CA THR A 202 -2.96 25.68 -9.32
C THR A 202 -2.79 26.57 -8.08
N GLU A 203 -1.61 27.17 -7.90
CA GLU A 203 -1.33 28.07 -6.76
C GLU A 203 -2.37 29.21 -6.68
N THR A 204 -2.85 29.67 -7.83
CA THR A 204 -3.91 30.66 -7.95
C THR A 204 -5.25 30.17 -7.37
N GLU A 205 -5.65 28.94 -7.67
CA GLU A 205 -6.88 28.35 -7.11
C GLU A 205 -6.79 28.16 -5.59
N LEU A 206 -5.61 27.84 -5.07
CA LEU A 206 -5.36 27.75 -3.63
C LEU A 206 -5.51 29.10 -2.93
N VAL A 207 -4.96 30.17 -3.54
CA VAL A 207 -5.10 31.53 -3.04
C VAL A 207 -6.57 31.97 -3.09
N ASP A 208 -7.27 31.69 -4.18
CA ASP A 208 -8.70 32.02 -4.31
C ASP A 208 -9.56 31.30 -3.27
N GLU A 209 -9.29 30.01 -3.01
CA GLU A 209 -9.99 29.26 -1.96
C GLU A 209 -9.70 29.85 -0.57
N LEU A 210 -8.46 30.25 -0.30
CA LEU A 210 -8.08 30.91 0.96
C LEU A 210 -8.77 32.26 1.11
N ILE A 211 -8.83 33.08 0.06
CA ILE A 211 -9.53 34.36 0.05
C ILE A 211 -11.02 34.12 0.28
N GLN A 212 -11.64 33.16 -0.41
CA GLN A 212 -13.05 32.85 -0.25
C GLN A 212 -13.37 32.37 1.17
N LYS A 213 -12.53 31.51 1.74
CA LYS A 213 -12.70 31.01 3.11
C LYS A 213 -12.47 32.11 4.15
N SER A 214 -11.51 32.99 3.91
CA SER A 214 -11.26 34.19 4.72
C SER A 214 -12.47 35.12 4.70
N ASN A 215 -13.00 35.43 3.51
CA ASN A 215 -14.18 36.27 3.33
C ASN A 215 -15.43 35.68 4.01
N ASN A 216 -15.65 34.37 3.89
CA ASN A 216 -16.76 33.69 4.59
C ASN A 216 -16.63 33.77 6.11
N THR A 217 -15.39 33.69 6.62
CA THR A 217 -15.12 33.81 8.06
C THR A 217 -15.31 35.26 8.53
N TYR A 218 -14.84 36.22 7.73
CA TYR A 218 -15.00 37.64 7.99
C TYR A 218 -16.49 38.05 7.97
N ALA A 219 -17.26 37.57 7.00
CA ALA A 219 -18.71 37.79 6.94
C ALA A 219 -19.41 37.24 8.20
N ARG A 220 -19.07 36.03 8.63
CA ARG A 220 -19.61 35.45 9.89
C ARG A 220 -19.24 36.27 11.12
N LEU A 221 -18.02 36.80 11.17
CA LEU A 221 -17.56 37.66 12.27
C LEU A 221 -18.33 38.99 12.31
N ILE A 222 -18.51 39.62 11.15
CA ILE A 222 -19.33 40.82 11.01
C ILE A 222 -20.78 40.54 11.44
N THR A 223 -21.40 39.48 10.93
CA THR A 223 -22.77 39.11 11.31
C THR A 223 -22.88 38.88 12.81
N SER A 224 -21.89 38.22 13.43
CA SER A 224 -21.85 38.05 14.88
C SER A 224 -21.79 39.39 15.63
N SER A 225 -21.05 40.37 15.11
CA SER A 225 -21.00 41.71 15.72
C SER A 225 -22.34 42.45 15.63
N TYR A 226 -23.04 42.38 14.49
CA TYR A 226 -24.37 42.97 14.33
C TYR A 226 -25.41 42.28 15.21
N LEU A 227 -25.37 40.95 15.32
CA LEU A 227 -26.25 40.21 16.22
C LEU A 227 -26.04 40.63 17.68
N ARG A 228 -24.79 40.84 18.11
CA ARG A 228 -24.49 41.36 19.45
C ARG A 228 -25.00 42.78 19.67
N ALA A 229 -24.88 43.65 18.68
CA ALA A 229 -25.44 45.00 18.74
C ALA A 229 -26.97 44.94 18.89
N ALA A 230 -27.64 44.14 18.06
CA ALA A 230 -29.09 43.95 18.12
C ALA A 230 -29.57 43.34 19.46
N VAL A 231 -28.84 42.37 20.01
CA VAL A 231 -29.15 41.80 21.34
C VAL A 231 -29.00 42.84 22.45
N ASN A 232 -28.04 43.76 22.34
CA ASN A 232 -27.83 44.82 23.34
C ASN A 232 -28.88 45.94 23.29
N GLU A 233 -29.59 46.11 22.18
CA GLU A 233 -30.66 47.10 22.03
C GLU A 233 -31.98 46.64 22.68
N ASP A 234 -32.24 45.33 22.73
CA ASP A 234 -33.42 44.75 23.38
C ASP A 234 -33.10 44.34 24.83
N GLU A 235 -33.73 45.01 25.81
CA GLU A 235 -33.49 44.76 27.23
C GLU A 235 -33.85 43.33 27.68
N GLU A 236 -34.81 42.66 27.05
CA GLU A 236 -35.16 41.28 27.39
C GLU A 236 -34.10 40.30 26.88
N LEU A 237 -33.64 40.47 25.64
CA LEU A 237 -32.57 39.65 25.06
C LEU A 237 -31.24 39.88 25.77
N LYS A 238 -30.90 41.14 26.07
CA LYS A 238 -29.73 41.51 26.86
C LYS A 238 -29.75 40.89 28.25
N LYS A 239 -30.91 40.82 28.91
CA LYS A 239 -31.03 40.13 30.21
C LYS A 239 -30.75 38.64 30.06
N ARG A 240 -31.33 37.97 29.06
CA ARG A 240 -31.07 36.54 28.80
C ARG A 240 -29.62 36.27 28.41
N ASP A 241 -29.01 37.12 27.59
CA ASP A 241 -27.60 37.01 27.20
C ASP A 241 -26.67 37.17 28.41
N ASN A 242 -26.95 38.14 29.27
CA ASN A 242 -26.23 38.30 30.54
C ASN A 242 -26.42 37.10 31.48
N GLU A 243 -27.62 36.55 31.59
CA GLU A 243 -27.89 35.33 32.37
C GLU A 243 -27.14 34.11 31.81
N TYR A 244 -27.16 33.93 30.48
CA TYR A 244 -26.40 32.90 29.80
C TYR A 244 -24.89 33.06 30.03
N HIS A 245 -24.35 34.27 29.90
CA HIS A 245 -22.94 34.54 30.15
C HIS A 245 -22.54 34.38 31.61
N LYS A 246 -23.41 34.75 32.56
CA LYS A 246 -23.20 34.46 34.00
C LYS A 246 -23.19 32.95 34.27
N GLY A 247 -24.13 32.20 33.72
CA GLY A 247 -24.15 30.74 33.84
C GLY A 247 -22.93 30.09 33.20
N SER A 248 -22.52 30.55 32.01
CA SER A 248 -21.33 30.07 31.31
C SER A 248 -20.04 30.38 32.08
N THR A 249 -19.94 31.56 32.71
CA THR A 249 -18.75 31.93 33.49
C THR A 249 -18.66 31.13 34.78
N LEU A 250 -19.79 30.91 35.47
CA LEU A 250 -19.86 30.01 36.64
C LEU A 250 -19.47 28.57 36.29
N LEU A 251 -20.05 28.02 35.21
CA LEU A 251 -19.69 26.68 34.73
C LEU A 251 -18.22 26.61 34.30
N LYS A 252 -17.68 27.67 33.67
CA LYS A 252 -16.27 27.74 33.30
C LYS A 252 -15.35 27.85 34.51
N SER A 253 -15.74 28.57 35.58
CA SER A 253 -14.97 28.62 36.82
C SER A 253 -14.99 27.26 37.52
N GLU A 254 -16.15 26.60 37.59
CA GLU A 254 -16.27 25.24 38.14
C GLU A 254 -15.45 24.23 37.34
N LEU A 255 -15.51 24.29 36.00
CA LEU A 255 -14.67 23.48 35.12
C LEU A 255 -13.19 23.82 35.27
N GLN A 256 -12.81 25.09 35.44
CA GLN A 256 -11.41 25.48 35.66
C GLN A 256 -10.87 25.02 37.01
N GLU A 257 -11.71 24.95 38.04
CA GLU A 257 -11.36 24.40 39.34
C GLU A 257 -11.30 22.87 39.33
N SER A 258 -11.95 22.21 38.35
CA SER A 258 -11.81 20.77 38.18
C SER A 258 -10.36 20.38 37.86
N GLU A 259 -9.84 19.42 38.63
CA GLU A 259 -8.46 18.96 38.55
C GLU A 259 -8.14 18.43 37.14
N GLU A 260 -9.09 17.74 36.51
CA GLU A 260 -9.00 17.20 35.14
C GLU A 260 -8.79 18.29 34.09
N PHE A 261 -9.53 19.39 34.16
CA PHE A 261 -9.38 20.49 33.20
C PHE A 261 -8.07 21.24 33.39
N SER A 262 -7.62 21.40 34.64
CA SER A 262 -6.31 21.99 34.94
C SER A 262 -5.18 21.15 34.35
N ALA A 263 -5.26 19.82 34.46
CA ALA A 263 -4.29 18.87 33.91
C ALA A 263 -4.27 18.91 32.37
N ILE A 264 -5.44 18.93 31.73
CA ILE A 264 -5.56 19.06 30.26
C ILE A 264 -5.01 20.43 29.81
N LYS A 265 -5.34 21.52 30.51
CA LYS A 265 -4.88 22.88 30.20
C LYS A 265 -3.36 22.98 30.30
N THR A 266 -2.73 22.42 31.34
CA THR A 266 -1.27 22.34 31.45
C THR A 266 -0.67 21.45 30.36
N GLY A 267 -1.32 20.33 30.02
CA GLY A 267 -0.91 19.46 28.92
C GLY A 267 -0.91 20.17 27.57
N ILE A 268 -1.97 20.91 27.26
CA ILE A 268 -2.08 21.69 26.02
C ILE A 268 -1.09 22.86 26.03
N LYS A 269 -0.97 23.60 27.14
CA LYS A 269 -0.05 24.75 27.24
C LYS A 269 1.42 24.34 27.15
N SER A 270 1.76 23.14 27.62
CA SER A 270 3.11 22.57 27.45
C SER A 270 3.39 22.11 26.02
N ARG A 271 2.37 21.62 25.31
CA ARG A 271 2.49 21.14 23.91
C ARG A 271 2.41 22.26 22.88
N TYR A 272 1.70 23.33 23.18
CA TYR A 272 1.45 24.44 22.25
C TYR A 272 1.81 25.78 22.91
N ASN A 273 2.98 26.31 22.57
CA ASN A 273 3.35 27.68 22.90
C ASN A 273 2.66 28.63 21.91
N ILE A 274 1.38 28.92 22.16
CA ILE A 274 0.55 29.78 21.30
C ILE A 274 1.20 31.16 21.11
N GLN A 275 1.90 31.66 22.11
CA GLN A 275 2.59 32.94 22.05
C GLN A 275 3.78 32.91 21.08
N ALA A 276 4.55 31.81 21.09
CA ALA A 276 5.59 31.59 20.09
C ALA A 276 5.00 31.48 18.69
N MET A 277 3.88 30.76 18.50
CA MET A 277 3.22 30.69 17.19
C MET A 277 2.74 32.06 16.68
N PHE A 278 2.24 32.93 17.57
CA PHE A 278 1.85 34.29 17.18
C PHE A 278 3.04 35.19 16.84
N GLU A 279 4.13 35.10 17.59
CA GLU A 279 5.40 35.78 17.26
C GLU A 279 5.93 35.31 15.91
N GLU A 280 5.96 34.00 15.69
CA GLU A 280 6.47 33.37 14.47
C GLU A 280 5.62 33.75 13.24
N ALA A 281 4.30 33.80 13.40
CA ALA A 281 3.39 34.31 12.37
C ALA A 281 3.64 35.79 12.07
N LYS A 282 3.85 36.64 13.09
CA LYS A 282 4.18 38.06 12.88
C LYS A 282 5.51 38.24 12.16
N THR A 283 6.53 37.47 12.53
CA THR A 283 7.83 37.52 11.83
C THR A 283 7.68 37.09 10.38
N PHE A 284 6.90 36.03 10.11
CA PHE A 284 6.62 35.57 8.75
C PHE A 284 5.90 36.63 7.91
N PHE A 285 4.89 37.31 8.46
CA PHE A 285 4.21 38.42 7.77
C PHE A 285 5.17 39.58 7.47
N LYS A 286 6.04 39.94 8.42
CA LYS A 286 7.02 41.01 8.24
C LYS A 286 8.07 40.68 7.18
N ASP A 287 8.46 39.41 7.07
CA ASP A 287 9.41 38.97 6.05
C ASP A 287 8.75 38.89 4.66
N LEU A 288 7.47 38.51 4.58
CA LEU A 288 6.68 38.65 3.35
C LEU A 288 6.60 40.10 2.89
N GLU A 289 6.27 41.04 3.79
CA GLU A 289 6.22 42.48 3.46
C GLU A 289 7.57 42.98 2.91
N ARG A 290 8.69 42.59 3.53
CA ARG A 290 10.04 42.95 3.04
C ARG A 290 10.35 42.35 1.68
N TYR A 291 9.96 41.09 1.46
CA TYR A 291 10.16 40.42 0.18
C TYR A 291 9.44 41.16 -0.94
N TYR A 292 8.15 41.48 -0.77
CA TYR A 292 7.39 42.24 -1.76
C TYR A 292 7.94 43.66 -1.97
N ALA A 293 8.31 44.37 -0.91
CA ALA A 293 8.92 45.70 -1.02
C ALA A 293 10.29 45.69 -1.72
N SER A 294 11.04 44.59 -1.66
CA SER A 294 12.31 44.43 -2.38
C SER A 294 12.10 44.18 -3.87
N LYS A 295 11.03 43.47 -4.24
CA LYS A 295 10.70 43.14 -5.62
C LYS A 295 10.21 44.37 -6.38
N GLU A 296 9.41 45.22 -5.72
CA GLU A 296 8.90 46.48 -6.28
C GLU A 296 10.01 47.51 -6.59
N LYS A 297 11.19 47.39 -5.98
CA LYS A 297 12.36 48.26 -6.28
C LYS A 297 13.21 47.77 -7.45
N GLN A 298 12.99 46.55 -7.92
CA GLN A 298 13.74 45.95 -9.04
C GLN A 298 13.01 46.10 -10.38
N GLU A 299 11.75 46.50 -10.36
CA GLU A 299 10.96 46.95 -11.51
C GLU A 299 11.08 48.47 -11.68
#